data_AF-A0A940RRN5-F1
#
_entry.id   AF-A0A940RRN5-F1
#
_cell.length_a   1.000
_cell.length_b   1.000
_cell.length_c   1.000
_cell.angle_alpha   90.00
_cell.angle_beta   90.00
_cell.angle_gamma   90.00
#
_symmetry.space_group_name_H-M   'P 1'
#
loop_
_entity.id
_entity.type
_entity.pdbx_description
1 polymer ?
#
loop_
_entity_poly.entity_id
_entity_poly.type
_entity_poly.pdbx_seq_one_letter_code
_entity_poly.pdbx_strand_id
1 'polypeptide(L)'
;MSKGQGTVAAVAVLAALTVIAYGAALQNGYVWDDRFFFTDFKIVEGGAQAWRAAFEPLFGQTHYVRPLPLLLLYAENILGRHQATLPHAVNLVLHLACALMVFLLARRAMDRAMAPSEGWRGWVLPLLLAAVFTVHPALSEAVLWVASRFDLMASLFMLLALYAWTSNLSAWPKALLVALCFFLGALSKESVVVLPVVLFVVSMVDRAAQERSRPSLSSALGRPELLGYACILLAGVAYLAIRFWVLSGADPLATGADSVIARLLRFGMSVSKYLQLSFLPFAGLSPQHTFATGEGGLPILTSWLPILVAVVLVFTVIMAALRRNVIGLVLLAWLLAYGPVLHILPLQLNGNLVHQRFMYFPTALLLALAPYALAHVPVSSAGRRLLWWCGGAAVLVSVMLVRSIVPMWQSDLTLWEWTTRADPKSTLARENLIWSYVNADRLEDAEAQLDVMRQLGMKIGARPAINIGTAYYNRGKYEEALRFYTAALTTRLNMPPLLRASVFSNVAMTHAMLGHVDQARTFVERGLSEKEYGTNQVAVYLAFCKGESRRLDEFGPDLVRQALPTVSGATKMLVTHQPVLYRSGAFCPETDVTAF
;
A
#
# COMPACT_ATOMS: atom_id res chain seq x y z
N MET A 1 -42.14 1.22 4.34
CA MET A 1 -41.21 1.91 3.44
C MET A 1 -41.22 1.19 2.10
N SER A 2 -41.42 1.92 0.99
CA SER A 2 -41.26 1.36 -0.36
C SER A 2 -39.78 0.99 -0.60
N LYS A 3 -39.49 0.15 -1.62
CA LYS A 3 -38.10 -0.21 -1.97
C LYS A 3 -37.24 1.04 -2.24
N GLY A 4 -37.80 2.08 -2.85
CA GLY A 4 -37.11 3.34 -3.10
C GLY A 4 -36.77 4.11 -1.81
N GLN A 5 -37.72 4.21 -0.87
CA GLN A 5 -37.51 4.89 0.41
C GLN A 5 -36.43 4.23 1.28
N GLY A 6 -36.36 2.89 1.27
CA GLY A 6 -35.33 2.13 1.99
C GLY A 6 -33.92 2.40 1.50
N THR A 7 -33.73 2.47 0.18
CA THR A 7 -32.42 2.78 -0.42
C THR A 7 -31.99 4.21 -0.11
N VAL A 8 -32.90 5.19 -0.21
CA VAL A 8 -32.60 6.59 0.12
C VAL A 8 -32.17 6.74 1.59
N ALA A 9 -32.88 6.09 2.51
CA ALA A 9 -32.51 6.08 3.92
C ALA A 9 -31.14 5.43 4.15
N ALA A 10 -30.84 4.32 3.49
CA ALA A 10 -29.54 3.66 3.57
C ALA A 10 -28.41 4.57 3.09
N VAL A 11 -28.61 5.26 1.96
CA VAL A 11 -27.64 6.25 1.43
C VAL A 11 -27.39 7.35 2.44
N ALA A 12 -28.45 7.95 3.00
CA ALA A 12 -28.32 9.03 3.98
C ALA A 12 -27.57 8.57 5.25
N VAL A 13 -27.90 7.39 5.79
CA VAL A 13 -27.24 6.85 6.99
C VAL A 13 -25.77 6.54 6.74
N LEU A 14 -25.43 5.88 5.64
CA LEU A 14 -24.04 5.53 5.32
C LEU A 14 -23.19 6.76 5.00
N ALA A 15 -23.78 7.76 4.32
CA ALA A 15 -23.13 9.05 4.10
C ALA A 15 -22.87 9.78 5.43
N ALA A 16 -23.86 9.83 6.33
CA ALA A 16 -23.70 10.43 7.64
C ALA A 16 -22.62 9.71 8.47
N LEU A 17 -22.61 8.37 8.49
CA LEU A 17 -21.56 7.60 9.18
C LEU A 17 -20.17 7.86 8.60
N THR A 18 -20.04 7.94 7.28
CA THR A 18 -18.77 8.25 6.61
C THR A 18 -18.25 9.63 7.05
N VAL A 19 -19.13 10.65 7.05
CA VAL A 19 -18.77 12.02 7.47
C VAL A 19 -18.45 12.08 8.97
N ILE A 20 -19.25 11.44 9.82
CA ILE A 20 -19.03 11.44 11.28
C ILE A 20 -17.72 10.73 11.63
N ALA A 21 -17.40 9.61 10.99
CA ALA A 21 -16.22 8.83 11.30
C ALA A 21 -14.95 9.44 10.69
N TYR A 22 -14.97 9.82 9.41
CA TYR A 22 -13.77 10.19 8.65
C TYR A 22 -13.73 11.64 8.17
N GLY A 23 -14.80 12.44 8.33
CA GLY A 23 -14.88 13.78 7.76
C GLY A 23 -13.77 14.74 8.19
N ALA A 24 -13.19 14.53 9.37
CA ALA A 24 -12.02 15.30 9.83
C ALA A 24 -10.76 15.08 8.97
N ALA A 25 -10.68 13.99 8.22
CA ALA A 25 -9.56 13.70 7.31
C ALA A 25 -9.44 14.74 6.18
N LEU A 26 -10.48 15.51 5.89
CA LEU A 26 -10.42 16.63 4.93
C LEU A 26 -9.44 17.73 5.35
N GLN A 27 -9.07 17.77 6.64
CA GLN A 27 -8.10 18.70 7.22
C GLN A 27 -6.72 18.07 7.41
N ASN A 28 -6.55 16.79 7.09
CA ASN A 28 -5.25 16.12 7.16
C ASN A 28 -4.36 16.53 5.97
N GLY A 29 -3.05 16.48 6.17
CA GLY A 29 -2.06 16.65 5.12
C GLY A 29 -1.69 15.33 4.45
N TYR A 30 -0.82 15.42 3.44
CA TYR A 30 -0.20 14.25 2.84
C TYR A 30 0.77 13.58 3.81
N VAL A 31 0.78 12.24 3.80
CA VAL A 31 1.68 11.45 4.63
C VAL A 31 2.32 10.32 3.83
N TRP A 32 3.52 9.93 4.24
CA TRP A 32 4.24 8.79 3.70
C TRP A 32 4.39 8.87 2.16
N ASP A 33 3.98 7.83 1.44
CA ASP A 33 4.12 7.79 -0.03
C ASP A 33 3.29 8.86 -0.75
N ASP A 34 2.31 9.51 -0.10
CA ASP A 34 1.54 10.61 -0.70
C ASP A 34 2.48 11.72 -1.19
N ARG A 35 3.53 12.00 -0.42
CA ARG A 35 4.52 13.04 -0.72
C ARG A 35 5.23 12.82 -2.04
N PHE A 36 5.42 11.56 -2.46
CA PHE A 36 5.99 11.25 -3.76
C PHE A 36 5.14 11.76 -4.92
N PHE A 37 3.82 11.63 -4.80
CA PHE A 37 2.88 12.01 -5.84
C PHE A 37 2.58 13.50 -5.89
N PHE A 38 2.68 14.18 -4.74
CA PHE A 38 2.11 15.51 -4.58
C PHE A 38 3.15 16.61 -4.27
N THR A 39 4.26 16.30 -3.59
CA THR A 39 5.14 17.35 -3.01
C THR A 39 6.64 17.20 -3.29
N ASP A 40 7.22 16.00 -3.19
CA ASP A 40 8.67 15.88 -2.95
C ASP A 40 9.48 15.46 -4.18
N PHE A 41 8.90 14.70 -5.13
CA PHE A 41 9.68 14.06 -6.19
C PHE A 41 9.14 14.26 -7.61
N LYS A 42 7.82 14.21 -7.81
CA LYS A 42 7.21 14.30 -9.14
C LYS A 42 6.06 15.30 -9.17
N ILE A 43 6.37 16.57 -9.37
CA ILE A 43 5.36 17.62 -9.53
C ILE A 43 4.80 17.55 -10.95
N VAL A 44 3.52 17.19 -11.04
CA VAL A 44 2.77 17.10 -12.30
C VAL A 44 1.81 18.27 -12.40
N GLU A 45 1.99 19.12 -13.41
CA GLU A 45 1.24 20.36 -13.60
C GLU A 45 0.33 20.35 -14.84
N GLY A 46 0.55 19.42 -15.78
CA GLY A 46 -0.19 19.36 -17.04
C GLY A 46 -0.79 17.98 -17.36
N GLY A 47 -1.93 17.96 -18.08
CA GLY A 47 -2.62 16.71 -18.43
C GLY A 47 -1.78 15.73 -19.26
N ALA A 48 -0.99 16.22 -20.22
CA ALA A 48 -0.08 15.37 -20.99
C ALA A 48 1.05 14.79 -20.12
N GLN A 49 1.54 15.56 -19.15
CA GLN A 49 2.52 15.09 -18.17
C GLN A 49 1.91 14.04 -17.24
N ALA A 50 0.67 14.26 -16.77
CA ALA A 50 -0.09 13.31 -15.97
C ALA A 50 -0.30 11.98 -16.70
N TRP A 51 -0.64 12.04 -17.99
CA TRP A 51 -0.77 10.86 -18.84
C TRP A 51 0.53 10.07 -18.89
N ARG A 52 1.66 10.70 -19.25
CA ARG A 52 2.97 10.02 -19.29
C ARG A 52 3.34 9.45 -17.92
N ALA A 53 3.20 10.26 -16.88
CA ALA A 53 3.56 9.90 -15.52
C ALA A 53 2.79 8.69 -14.97
N ALA A 54 1.52 8.53 -15.36
CA ALA A 54 0.67 7.42 -14.91
C ALA A 54 1.06 6.07 -15.56
N PHE A 55 1.74 6.11 -16.70
CA PHE A 55 2.24 4.94 -17.44
C PHE A 55 3.76 4.77 -17.31
N GLU A 56 4.35 5.33 -16.26
CA GLU A 56 5.76 5.11 -15.89
C GLU A 56 5.86 4.24 -14.63
N PRO A 57 6.97 3.50 -14.45
CA PRO A 57 7.21 2.72 -13.24
C PRO A 57 7.25 3.61 -11.97
N LEU A 58 6.51 3.20 -10.93
CA LEU A 58 6.42 3.94 -9.68
C LEU A 58 7.66 3.78 -8.81
N PHE A 59 8.08 4.86 -8.11
CA PHE A 59 9.20 4.87 -7.14
C PHE A 59 10.55 4.42 -7.71
N GLY A 60 10.73 4.49 -9.04
CA GLY A 60 11.90 3.89 -9.70
C GLY A 60 11.93 2.35 -9.58
N GLN A 61 10.84 1.73 -9.12
CA GLN A 61 10.69 0.29 -9.04
C GLN A 61 10.03 -0.26 -10.30
N THR A 62 10.49 -1.43 -10.69
CA THR A 62 10.22 -2.09 -11.98
C THR A 62 8.94 -2.93 -11.99
N HIS A 63 8.07 -2.83 -10.97
CA HIS A 63 6.97 -3.78 -10.79
C HIS A 63 5.58 -3.16 -10.60
N TYR A 64 5.49 -1.84 -10.48
CA TYR A 64 4.25 -1.14 -10.15
C TYR A 64 3.70 -0.37 -11.34
N VAL A 65 2.55 -0.83 -11.86
CA VAL A 65 1.80 -0.17 -12.94
C VAL A 65 0.36 0.00 -12.48
N ARG A 66 -0.04 1.24 -12.17
CA ARG A 66 -1.37 1.58 -11.62
C ARG A 66 -1.95 2.85 -12.28
N PRO A 67 -2.12 2.86 -13.61
CA PRO A 67 -2.40 4.10 -14.35
C PRO A 67 -3.70 4.75 -13.92
N LEU A 68 -4.76 3.98 -13.65
CA LEU A 68 -6.08 4.55 -13.42
C LEU A 68 -6.15 5.39 -12.12
N PRO A 69 -5.71 4.89 -10.95
CA PRO A 69 -5.63 5.71 -9.75
C PRO A 69 -4.64 6.87 -9.86
N LEU A 70 -3.51 6.69 -10.57
CA LEU A 70 -2.52 7.75 -10.75
C LEU A 70 -3.06 8.91 -11.59
N LEU A 71 -3.77 8.62 -12.69
CA LEU A 71 -4.44 9.64 -13.49
C LEU A 71 -5.40 10.46 -12.63
N LEU A 72 -6.14 9.81 -11.74
CA LEU A 72 -7.07 10.47 -10.83
C LEU A 72 -6.32 11.32 -9.77
N LEU A 73 -5.26 10.79 -9.16
CA LEU A 73 -4.41 11.53 -8.21
C LEU A 73 -3.79 12.78 -8.87
N TYR A 74 -3.25 12.66 -10.09
CA TYR A 74 -2.66 13.79 -10.80
C TYR A 74 -3.70 14.81 -11.26
N ALA A 75 -4.88 14.37 -11.71
CA ALA A 75 -5.97 15.29 -12.05
C ALA A 75 -6.41 16.10 -10.82
N GLU A 76 -6.55 15.46 -9.67
CA GLU A 76 -6.86 16.14 -8.41
C GLU A 76 -5.75 17.06 -7.94
N ASN A 77 -4.49 16.68 -8.13
CA ASN A 77 -3.35 17.54 -7.81
C ASN A 77 -3.42 18.87 -8.58
N ILE A 78 -3.68 18.78 -9.89
CA ILE A 78 -3.82 19.93 -10.80
C ILE A 78 -5.03 20.79 -10.41
N LEU A 79 -6.19 20.18 -10.17
CA LEU A 79 -7.43 20.89 -9.84
C LEU A 79 -7.41 21.49 -8.42
N GLY A 80 -6.88 20.75 -7.46
CA GLY A 80 -6.83 21.09 -6.04
C GLY A 80 -5.63 21.94 -5.64
N ARG A 81 -4.78 22.34 -6.60
CA ARG A 81 -3.57 23.16 -6.37
C ARG A 81 -2.69 22.60 -5.24
N HIS A 82 -2.38 21.30 -5.30
CA HIS A 82 -1.54 20.59 -4.32
C HIS A 82 -2.10 20.56 -2.88
N GLN A 83 -3.39 20.80 -2.68
CA GLN A 83 -4.03 20.66 -1.37
C GLN A 83 -4.58 19.25 -1.15
N ALA A 84 -4.32 18.69 0.03
CA ALA A 84 -4.73 17.33 0.39
C ALA A 84 -6.25 17.14 0.54
N THR A 85 -7.01 18.23 0.73
CA THR A 85 -8.47 18.18 0.96
C THR A 85 -9.22 17.47 -0.16
N LEU A 86 -8.92 17.76 -1.43
CA LEU A 86 -9.62 17.14 -2.56
C LEU A 86 -9.30 15.64 -2.67
N PRO A 87 -8.03 15.19 -2.61
CA PRO A 87 -7.72 13.77 -2.59
C PRO A 87 -8.35 12.99 -1.42
N HIS A 88 -8.40 13.57 -0.22
CA HIS A 88 -9.12 12.96 0.90
C HIS A 88 -10.64 12.88 0.62
N ALA A 89 -11.25 13.94 0.08
CA ALA A 89 -12.68 13.92 -0.27
C ALA A 89 -13.01 12.82 -1.27
N VAL A 90 -12.16 12.62 -2.29
CA VAL A 90 -12.35 11.55 -3.28
C VAL A 90 -12.23 10.17 -2.63
N ASN A 91 -11.29 9.95 -1.71
CA ASN A 91 -11.24 8.70 -0.95
C ASN A 91 -12.51 8.46 -0.13
N LEU A 92 -13.08 9.49 0.51
CA LEU A 92 -14.34 9.36 1.25
C LEU A 92 -15.52 9.01 0.33
N VAL A 93 -15.58 9.60 -0.87
CA VAL A 93 -16.60 9.27 -1.88
C VAL A 93 -16.44 7.83 -2.38
N LEU A 94 -15.21 7.39 -2.66
CA LEU A 94 -14.92 6.00 -3.04
C LEU A 94 -15.29 5.02 -1.92
N HIS A 95 -15.02 5.38 -0.67
CA HIS A 95 -15.39 4.57 0.50
C HIS A 95 -16.91 4.46 0.65
N LEU A 96 -17.63 5.57 0.53
CA LEU A 96 -19.10 5.57 0.53
C LEU A 96 -19.66 4.74 -0.63
N ALA A 97 -19.10 4.84 -1.84
CA ALA A 97 -19.50 4.01 -2.97
C ALA A 97 -19.31 2.51 -2.68
N CYS A 98 -18.19 2.13 -2.07
CA CYS A 98 -17.97 0.74 -1.63
C CYS A 98 -18.99 0.31 -0.57
N ALA A 99 -19.29 1.14 0.43
CA ALA A 99 -20.28 0.86 1.46
C ALA A 99 -21.68 0.66 0.88
N LEU A 100 -22.06 1.49 -0.10
CA LEU A 100 -23.32 1.33 -0.85
C LEU A 100 -23.34 0.01 -1.62
N MET A 101 -22.22 -0.40 -2.23
CA MET A 101 -22.14 -1.69 -2.89
C MET A 101 -22.26 -2.87 -1.92
N VAL A 102 -21.65 -2.79 -0.74
CA VAL A 102 -21.81 -3.80 0.32
C VAL A 102 -23.27 -3.89 0.74
N PHE A 103 -23.94 -2.74 0.95
CA PHE A 103 -25.38 -2.70 1.25
C PHE A 103 -26.23 -3.36 0.16
N LEU A 104 -26.00 -3.02 -1.11
CA LEU A 104 -26.76 -3.55 -2.24
C LEU A 104 -26.55 -5.06 -2.44
N LEU A 105 -25.32 -5.54 -2.26
CA LEU A 105 -24.99 -6.97 -2.33
C LEU A 105 -25.58 -7.74 -1.14
N ALA A 106 -25.47 -7.20 0.07
CA ALA A 106 -26.08 -7.80 1.26
C ALA A 106 -27.62 -7.84 1.14
N ARG A 107 -28.24 -6.81 0.56
CA ARG A 107 -29.68 -6.81 0.29
C ARG A 107 -30.05 -7.90 -0.71
N ARG A 108 -29.27 -8.07 -1.78
CA ARG A 108 -29.48 -9.15 -2.75
C ARG A 108 -29.27 -10.53 -2.13
N ALA A 109 -28.24 -10.70 -1.31
CA ALA A 109 -27.98 -11.95 -0.59
C ALA A 109 -29.16 -12.29 0.33
N MET A 110 -29.67 -11.30 1.06
CA MET A 110 -30.85 -11.44 1.93
C MET A 110 -32.08 -11.88 1.13
N ASP A 111 -32.37 -11.21 0.01
CA ASP A 111 -33.54 -11.51 -0.84
C ASP A 111 -33.49 -12.90 -1.47
N ARG A 112 -32.31 -13.49 -1.62
CA ARG A 112 -32.11 -14.84 -2.18
C ARG A 112 -32.03 -15.94 -1.14
N ALA A 113 -31.43 -15.66 0.01
CA ALA A 113 -31.19 -16.67 1.06
C ALA A 113 -32.36 -16.80 2.03
N MET A 114 -33.13 -15.73 2.24
CA MET A 114 -34.19 -15.68 3.25
C MET A 114 -35.55 -15.46 2.58
N ALA A 115 -36.62 -15.99 3.17
CA ALA A 115 -37.98 -15.70 2.69
C ALA A 115 -38.16 -14.18 2.55
N PRO A 116 -38.82 -13.67 1.49
CA PRO A 116 -39.01 -12.24 1.29
C PRO A 116 -39.60 -11.62 2.55
N SER A 117 -38.75 -10.95 3.34
CA SER A 117 -39.23 -10.27 4.53
C SER A 117 -39.87 -8.97 4.07
N GLU A 118 -41.19 -8.98 3.95
CA GLU A 118 -41.94 -7.75 3.72
C GLU A 118 -41.81 -6.86 4.96
N GLY A 119 -41.18 -5.68 4.81
CA GLY A 119 -41.09 -4.67 5.86
C GLY A 119 -39.67 -4.13 6.13
N TRP A 120 -39.54 -3.33 7.19
CA TRP A 120 -38.30 -2.65 7.58
C TRP A 120 -37.13 -3.62 7.84
N ARG A 121 -37.43 -4.83 8.32
CA ARG A 121 -36.43 -5.87 8.67
C ARG A 121 -35.55 -6.32 7.49
N GLY A 122 -36.07 -6.29 6.26
CA GLY A 122 -35.28 -6.61 5.06
C GLY A 122 -34.17 -5.60 4.76
N TRP A 123 -34.27 -4.38 5.30
CA TRP A 123 -33.34 -3.28 5.06
C TRP A 123 -32.34 -3.08 6.19
N VAL A 124 -32.73 -3.38 7.44
CA VAL A 124 -31.88 -3.12 8.61
C VAL A 124 -30.66 -4.01 8.68
N LEU A 125 -30.77 -5.32 8.37
CA LEU A 125 -29.59 -6.20 8.43
C LEU A 125 -28.55 -5.81 7.36
N PRO A 126 -28.90 -5.63 6.07
CA PRO A 126 -27.96 -5.11 5.07
C PRO A 126 -27.38 -3.75 5.44
N LEU A 127 -28.20 -2.84 5.99
CA LEU A 127 -27.74 -1.53 6.43
C LEU A 127 -26.76 -1.64 7.60
N LEU A 128 -27.02 -2.50 8.57
CA LEU A 128 -26.12 -2.74 9.70
C LEU A 128 -24.79 -3.33 9.23
N LEU A 129 -24.81 -4.31 8.33
CA LEU A 129 -23.58 -4.91 7.76
C LEU A 129 -22.76 -3.87 6.98
N ALA A 130 -23.41 -3.04 6.17
CA ALA A 130 -22.75 -1.94 5.47
C ALA A 130 -22.26 -0.84 6.42
N ALA A 131 -22.99 -0.55 7.50
CA ALA A 131 -22.56 0.38 8.54
C ALA A 131 -21.30 -0.15 9.25
N VAL A 132 -21.29 -1.43 9.64
CA VAL A 132 -20.09 -2.09 10.20
C VAL A 132 -18.93 -1.99 9.24
N PHE A 133 -19.12 -2.25 7.94
CA PHE A 133 -18.08 -2.06 6.92
C PHE A 133 -17.57 -0.61 6.88
N THR A 134 -18.48 0.35 6.84
CA THR A 134 -18.17 1.78 6.73
C THR A 134 -17.26 2.21 7.88
N VAL A 135 -17.61 1.86 9.11
CA VAL A 135 -16.86 2.36 10.28
C VAL A 135 -15.83 1.36 10.80
N HIS A 136 -15.56 0.26 10.09
CA HIS A 136 -14.68 -0.80 10.57
C HIS A 136 -13.27 -0.25 10.86
N PRO A 137 -12.76 -0.27 12.11
CA PRO A 137 -11.53 0.46 12.47
C PRO A 137 -10.31 0.00 11.70
N ALA A 138 -10.20 -1.30 11.40
CA ALA A 138 -9.11 -1.84 10.59
C ALA A 138 -9.16 -1.45 9.10
N LEU A 139 -10.16 -0.70 8.64
CA LEU A 139 -10.18 -0.15 7.29
C LEU A 139 -9.69 1.31 7.24
N SER A 140 -9.37 1.91 8.39
CA SER A 140 -8.94 3.32 8.48
C SER A 140 -7.70 3.61 7.63
N GLU A 141 -6.72 2.69 7.58
CA GLU A 141 -5.54 2.83 6.71
C GLU A 141 -5.93 2.97 5.24
N ALA A 142 -6.93 2.23 4.77
CA ALA A 142 -7.38 2.29 3.37
C ALA A 142 -8.10 3.60 3.04
N VAL A 143 -8.84 4.15 4.01
CA VAL A 143 -9.68 5.34 3.82
C VAL A 143 -8.87 6.63 4.00
N LEU A 144 -8.03 6.70 5.03
CA LEU A 144 -7.31 7.91 5.44
C LEU A 144 -6.08 8.19 4.59
N TRP A 145 -5.34 7.15 4.18
CA TRP A 145 -4.13 7.31 3.38
C TRP A 145 -4.47 7.53 1.92
N VAL A 146 -4.07 8.67 1.34
CA VAL A 146 -4.48 9.06 -0.02
C VAL A 146 -4.00 8.03 -1.04
N ALA A 147 -2.74 7.60 -1.00
CA ALA A 147 -2.17 6.62 -1.90
C ALA A 147 -2.80 5.22 -1.75
N SER A 148 -3.40 4.89 -0.62
CA SER A 148 -4.15 3.64 -0.43
C SER A 148 -5.42 3.54 -1.29
N ARG A 149 -5.77 4.62 -2.01
CA ARG A 149 -6.81 4.64 -3.04
C ARG A 149 -6.73 3.50 -4.04
N PHE A 150 -5.53 2.97 -4.30
CA PHE A 150 -5.34 1.79 -5.14
C PHE A 150 -6.24 0.61 -4.68
N ASP A 151 -6.34 0.40 -3.36
CA ASP A 151 -7.22 -0.60 -2.76
C ASP A 151 -8.70 -0.24 -2.85
N LEU A 152 -9.06 1.02 -2.61
CA LEU A 152 -10.45 1.50 -2.70
C LEU A 152 -11.03 1.31 -4.09
N MET A 153 -10.30 1.74 -5.13
CA MET A 153 -10.75 1.65 -6.53
C MET A 153 -10.83 0.20 -7.01
N ALA A 154 -9.79 -0.61 -6.76
CA ALA A 154 -9.82 -2.04 -7.10
C ALA A 154 -11.01 -2.75 -6.43
N SER A 155 -11.27 -2.45 -5.15
CA SER A 155 -12.38 -3.02 -4.40
C SER A 155 -13.74 -2.58 -4.93
N LEU A 156 -13.91 -1.30 -5.27
CA LEU A 156 -15.14 -0.79 -5.88
C LEU A 156 -15.46 -1.55 -7.18
N PHE A 157 -14.48 -1.70 -8.07
CA PHE A 157 -14.67 -2.43 -9.33
C PHE A 157 -14.96 -3.93 -9.10
N MET A 158 -14.30 -4.59 -8.14
CA MET A 158 -14.63 -5.97 -7.80
C MET A 158 -16.05 -6.12 -7.24
N LEU A 159 -16.51 -5.18 -6.39
CA LEU A 159 -17.88 -5.18 -5.87
C LEU A 159 -18.93 -4.90 -6.96
N LEU A 160 -18.64 -4.00 -7.90
CA LEU A 160 -19.47 -3.76 -9.08
C LEU A 160 -19.54 -5.02 -9.97
N ALA A 161 -18.41 -5.71 -10.18
CA ALA A 161 -18.38 -6.97 -10.92
C ALA A 161 -19.22 -8.05 -10.23
N LEU A 162 -19.12 -8.20 -8.90
CA LEU A 162 -19.96 -9.12 -8.11
C LEU A 162 -21.45 -8.79 -8.25
N TYR A 163 -21.80 -7.51 -8.24
CA TYR A 163 -23.17 -7.06 -8.41
C TYR A 163 -23.68 -7.30 -9.83
N ALA A 164 -22.86 -7.09 -10.86
CA ALA A 164 -23.19 -7.42 -12.24
C ALA A 164 -23.33 -8.93 -12.45
N TRP A 165 -22.42 -9.73 -11.90
CA TRP A 165 -22.42 -11.18 -12.00
C TRP A 165 -23.71 -11.81 -11.46
N THR A 166 -24.13 -11.34 -10.29
CA THR A 166 -25.37 -11.77 -9.62
C THR A 166 -26.63 -11.07 -10.14
N SER A 167 -26.56 -10.27 -11.21
CA SER A 167 -27.74 -9.63 -11.80
C SER A 167 -28.52 -10.56 -12.74
N ASN A 168 -29.73 -10.13 -13.13
CA ASN A 168 -30.56 -10.81 -14.14
C ASN A 168 -30.29 -10.31 -15.57
N LEU A 169 -29.16 -9.62 -15.80
CA LEU A 169 -28.75 -9.22 -17.16
C LEU A 169 -28.55 -10.45 -18.04
N SER A 170 -28.80 -10.27 -19.35
CA SER A 170 -28.47 -11.29 -20.35
C SER A 170 -26.97 -11.55 -20.40
N ALA A 171 -26.58 -12.71 -20.95
CA ALA A 171 -25.22 -13.25 -20.84
C ALA A 171 -24.13 -12.28 -21.34
N TRP A 172 -24.33 -11.65 -22.49
CA TRP A 172 -23.35 -10.73 -23.10
C TRP A 172 -23.17 -9.42 -22.31
N PRO A 173 -24.21 -8.61 -22.04
CA PRO A 173 -24.06 -7.41 -21.21
C PRO A 173 -23.45 -7.70 -19.84
N LYS A 174 -23.83 -8.81 -19.21
CA LYS A 174 -23.24 -9.27 -17.95
C LYS A 174 -21.75 -9.54 -18.10
N ALA A 175 -21.35 -10.35 -19.08
CA ALA A 175 -19.96 -10.72 -19.32
C ALA A 175 -19.08 -9.49 -19.63
N LEU A 176 -19.57 -8.58 -20.48
CA LEU A 176 -18.86 -7.34 -20.83
C LEU A 176 -18.71 -6.41 -19.63
N LEU A 177 -19.76 -6.21 -18.83
CA LEU A 177 -19.69 -5.37 -17.64
C LEU A 177 -18.72 -5.93 -16.59
N VAL A 178 -18.75 -7.25 -16.36
CA VAL A 178 -17.84 -7.91 -15.43
C VAL A 178 -16.40 -7.83 -15.93
N ALA A 179 -16.16 -8.04 -17.22
CA ALA A 179 -14.83 -7.91 -17.82
C ALA A 179 -14.30 -6.47 -17.78
N LEU A 180 -15.16 -5.47 -18.02
CA LEU A 180 -14.81 -4.06 -17.88
C LEU A 180 -14.43 -3.72 -16.44
N CYS A 181 -15.22 -4.14 -15.46
CA CYS A 181 -14.89 -3.97 -14.06
C CYS A 181 -13.57 -4.66 -13.69
N PHE A 182 -13.34 -5.89 -14.17
CA PHE A 182 -12.07 -6.58 -13.95
C PHE A 182 -10.89 -5.79 -14.54
N PHE A 183 -11.02 -5.29 -15.77
CA PHE A 183 -9.97 -4.51 -16.44
C PHE A 183 -9.65 -3.22 -15.68
N LEU A 184 -10.67 -2.43 -15.30
CA LEU A 184 -10.49 -1.20 -14.51
C LEU A 184 -9.92 -1.49 -13.11
N GLY A 185 -10.33 -2.61 -12.50
CA GLY A 185 -9.74 -3.11 -11.26
C GLY A 185 -8.26 -3.46 -11.44
N ALA A 186 -7.87 -4.10 -12.54
CA ALA A 186 -6.48 -4.47 -12.84
C ALA A 186 -5.59 -3.24 -13.07
N LEU A 187 -6.12 -2.21 -13.75
CA LEU A 187 -5.45 -0.90 -13.90
C LEU A 187 -5.33 -0.15 -12.56
N SER A 188 -6.08 -0.56 -11.53
CA SER A 188 -6.00 0.01 -10.19
C SER A 188 -5.03 -0.74 -9.29
N LYS A 189 -5.16 -2.07 -9.24
CA LYS A 189 -4.32 -2.94 -8.42
C LYS A 189 -4.36 -4.40 -8.88
N GLU A 190 -3.21 -5.04 -8.81
CA GLU A 190 -2.99 -6.45 -9.13
C GLU A 190 -3.83 -7.43 -8.27
N SER A 191 -4.35 -7.00 -7.11
CA SER A 191 -5.17 -7.82 -6.22
C SER A 191 -6.47 -8.31 -6.87
N VAL A 192 -6.93 -7.67 -7.97
CA VAL A 192 -8.12 -8.09 -8.73
C VAL A 192 -8.02 -9.52 -9.26
N VAL A 193 -6.81 -10.09 -9.35
CA VAL A 193 -6.56 -11.45 -9.84
C VAL A 193 -7.39 -12.53 -9.13
N VAL A 194 -7.85 -12.27 -7.89
CA VAL A 194 -8.72 -13.19 -7.14
C VAL A 194 -10.15 -13.25 -7.67
N LEU A 195 -10.59 -12.24 -8.43
CA LEU A 195 -12.00 -12.06 -8.80
C LEU A 195 -12.61 -13.27 -9.51
N PRO A 196 -11.99 -13.93 -10.52
CA PRO A 196 -12.59 -15.09 -11.19
C PRO A 196 -12.93 -16.21 -10.23
N VAL A 197 -12.02 -16.49 -9.28
CA VAL A 197 -12.21 -17.53 -8.27
C VAL A 197 -13.29 -17.12 -7.28
N VAL A 198 -13.32 -15.85 -6.87
CA VAL A 198 -14.38 -15.33 -5.99
C VAL A 198 -15.76 -15.41 -6.68
N LEU A 199 -15.88 -15.05 -7.97
CA LEU A 199 -17.13 -15.17 -8.73
C LEU A 199 -17.63 -16.61 -8.80
N PHE A 200 -16.71 -17.57 -8.96
CA PHE A 200 -17.03 -18.99 -8.92
C PHE A 200 -17.61 -19.39 -7.56
N VAL A 201 -16.93 -19.05 -6.46
CA VAL A 201 -17.39 -19.40 -5.11
C VAL A 201 -18.72 -18.70 -4.78
N VAL A 202 -18.91 -17.44 -5.18
CA VAL A 202 -20.17 -16.71 -4.98
C VAL A 202 -21.33 -17.35 -5.74
N SER A 203 -21.09 -17.87 -6.95
CA SER A 203 -22.09 -18.64 -7.69
C SER A 203 -22.48 -19.91 -6.95
N MET A 204 -21.51 -20.59 -6.32
CA MET A 204 -21.75 -21.76 -5.48
C MET A 204 -22.52 -21.41 -4.20
N VAL A 205 -22.21 -20.28 -3.55
CA VAL A 205 -22.95 -19.78 -2.38
C VAL A 205 -24.41 -19.53 -2.72
N ASP A 206 -24.66 -18.80 -3.81
CA ASP A 206 -26.00 -18.41 -4.25
C ASP A 206 -26.87 -19.65 -4.54
N ARG A 207 -26.30 -20.63 -5.25
CA ARG A 207 -26.97 -21.90 -5.55
C ARG A 207 -27.20 -22.77 -4.32
N ALA A 208 -26.19 -22.90 -3.44
CA ALA A 208 -26.33 -23.64 -2.18
C ALA A 208 -27.46 -23.10 -1.30
N ALA A 209 -27.65 -21.77 -1.30
CA ALA A 209 -28.71 -21.12 -0.54
C ALA A 209 -30.10 -21.35 -1.15
N GLN A 210 -30.22 -21.30 -2.49
CA GLN A 210 -31.51 -21.46 -3.18
C GLN A 210 -31.97 -22.92 -3.29
N GLU A 211 -31.07 -23.83 -3.65
CA GLU A 211 -31.40 -25.21 -4.04
C GLU A 211 -31.65 -26.12 -2.82
N ARG A 212 -31.36 -25.65 -1.58
CA ARG A 212 -31.40 -26.42 -0.30
C ARG A 212 -30.76 -27.82 -0.35
N SER A 213 -29.97 -28.08 -1.39
CA SER A 213 -29.32 -29.34 -1.74
C SER A 213 -27.89 -29.03 -2.19
N ARG A 214 -27.06 -30.07 -2.40
CA ARG A 214 -25.65 -29.88 -2.76
C ARG A 214 -25.55 -29.29 -4.17
N PRO A 215 -25.13 -28.02 -4.35
CA PRO A 215 -25.06 -27.40 -5.67
C PRO A 215 -24.08 -28.15 -6.57
N SER A 216 -24.44 -28.37 -7.84
CA SER A 216 -23.53 -28.99 -8.81
C SER A 216 -22.38 -28.03 -9.18
N LEU A 217 -21.17 -28.55 -9.38
CA LEU A 217 -20.05 -27.75 -9.93
C LEU A 217 -20.34 -27.32 -11.37
N SER A 218 -20.99 -28.17 -12.16
CA SER A 218 -21.33 -27.89 -13.55
C SER A 218 -22.30 -26.73 -13.71
N SER A 219 -23.13 -26.46 -12.70
CA SER A 219 -24.08 -25.35 -12.75
C SER A 219 -23.40 -24.00 -12.52
N ALA A 220 -22.27 -23.95 -11.82
CA ALA A 220 -21.43 -22.74 -11.72
C ALA A 220 -20.54 -22.49 -12.95
N LEU A 221 -20.53 -23.42 -13.92
CA LEU A 221 -19.76 -23.37 -15.17
C LEU A 221 -20.67 -23.54 -16.40
N GLY A 222 -21.89 -22.99 -16.33
CA GLY A 222 -22.80 -22.96 -17.46
C GLY A 222 -22.27 -22.12 -18.62
N ARG A 223 -22.91 -22.22 -19.79
CA ARG A 223 -22.57 -21.40 -20.97
C ARG A 223 -22.46 -19.88 -20.67
N PRO A 224 -23.40 -19.25 -19.94
CA PRO A 224 -23.27 -17.81 -19.67
C PRO A 224 -22.13 -17.47 -18.69
N GLU A 225 -21.84 -18.33 -17.71
CA GLU A 225 -20.69 -18.16 -16.81
C GLU A 225 -19.37 -18.33 -17.55
N LEU A 226 -19.24 -19.35 -18.42
CA LEU A 226 -18.06 -19.58 -19.26
C LEU A 226 -17.78 -18.39 -20.18
N LEU A 227 -18.82 -17.78 -20.76
CA LEU A 227 -18.67 -16.54 -21.53
C LEU A 227 -18.08 -15.42 -20.66
N GLY A 228 -18.58 -15.25 -19.43
CA GLY A 228 -18.04 -14.30 -18.46
C GLY A 228 -16.56 -14.54 -18.17
N TYR A 229 -16.16 -15.79 -17.89
CA TYR A 229 -14.76 -16.15 -17.67
C TYR A 229 -13.87 -15.91 -18.90
N ALA A 230 -14.36 -16.21 -20.09
CA ALA A 230 -13.65 -15.93 -21.34
C ALA A 230 -13.42 -14.42 -21.54
N CYS A 231 -14.44 -13.59 -21.29
CA CYS A 231 -14.30 -12.13 -21.36
C CYS A 231 -13.34 -11.58 -20.30
N ILE A 232 -13.35 -12.14 -19.08
CA ILE A 232 -12.37 -11.77 -18.03
C ILE A 232 -10.95 -12.15 -18.45
N LEU A 233 -10.75 -13.34 -19.03
CA LEU A 233 -9.44 -13.77 -19.53
C LEU A 233 -8.92 -12.80 -20.59
N LEU A 234 -9.76 -12.41 -21.56
CA LEU A 234 -9.40 -11.42 -22.58
C LEU A 234 -9.02 -10.07 -21.97
N ALA A 235 -9.81 -9.58 -21.00
CA ALA A 235 -9.48 -8.36 -20.25
C ALA A 235 -8.14 -8.47 -19.50
N GLY A 236 -7.85 -9.63 -18.91
CA GLY A 236 -6.59 -9.93 -18.25
C GLY A 236 -5.40 -9.91 -19.21
N VAL A 237 -5.54 -10.53 -20.39
CA VAL A 237 -4.52 -10.49 -21.45
C VAL A 237 -4.26 -9.04 -21.90
N ALA A 238 -5.32 -8.24 -22.09
CA ALA A 238 -5.18 -6.83 -22.45
C ALA A 238 -4.41 -6.03 -21.37
N TYR A 239 -4.74 -6.23 -20.09
CA TYR A 239 -4.00 -5.60 -18.99
C TYR A 239 -2.53 -6.06 -18.95
N LEU A 240 -2.26 -7.36 -19.12
CA LEU A 240 -0.90 -7.88 -19.13
C LEU A 240 -0.08 -7.33 -20.31
N ALA A 241 -0.71 -7.10 -21.47
CA ALA A 241 -0.05 -6.44 -22.61
C ALA A 241 0.35 -4.99 -22.28
N ILE A 242 -0.54 -4.22 -21.63
CA ILE A 242 -0.22 -2.86 -21.15
C ILE A 242 0.91 -2.92 -20.13
N ARG A 243 0.82 -3.84 -19.16
CA ARG A 243 1.84 -4.02 -18.13
C ARG A 243 3.20 -4.38 -18.74
N PHE A 244 3.22 -5.28 -19.72
CA PHE A 244 4.44 -5.68 -20.42
C PHE A 244 5.05 -4.51 -21.19
N TRP A 245 4.22 -3.69 -21.85
CA TRP A 245 4.68 -2.50 -22.57
C TRP A 245 5.26 -1.43 -21.63
N VAL A 246 4.63 -1.18 -20.48
CA VAL A 246 5.12 -0.21 -19.48
C VAL A 246 6.41 -0.70 -18.80
N LEU A 247 6.54 -2.01 -18.58
CA LEU A 247 7.65 -2.62 -17.85
C LEU A 247 8.69 -3.27 -18.78
N SER A 248 8.66 -3.03 -20.08
CA SER A 248 9.63 -3.65 -21.00
C SER A 248 11.05 -3.17 -20.66
N GLY A 249 11.93 -4.09 -20.26
CA GLY A 249 13.29 -3.80 -19.79
C GLY A 249 13.43 -3.65 -18.26
N ALA A 250 12.36 -3.89 -17.51
CA ALA A 250 12.35 -3.79 -16.06
C ALA A 250 12.74 -5.14 -15.41
N ASP A 251 13.54 -5.11 -14.34
CA ASP A 251 13.99 -6.34 -13.66
C ASP A 251 12.82 -7.20 -13.14
N PRO A 252 12.95 -8.53 -13.07
CA PRO A 252 11.97 -9.40 -12.41
C PRO A 252 11.88 -9.11 -10.90
N LEU A 253 10.70 -9.34 -10.31
CA LEU A 253 10.51 -9.29 -8.86
C LEU A 253 11.52 -10.18 -8.16
N ALA A 254 12.35 -9.61 -7.29
CA ALA A 254 13.25 -10.37 -6.44
C ALA A 254 12.43 -11.24 -5.48
N THR A 255 12.27 -12.51 -5.80
CA THR A 255 11.68 -13.48 -4.88
C THR A 255 12.72 -13.79 -3.80
N GLY A 256 12.39 -13.51 -2.54
CA GLY A 256 13.27 -13.90 -1.43
C GLY A 256 13.45 -15.42 -1.38
N ALA A 257 14.69 -15.87 -1.10
CA ALA A 257 14.98 -17.27 -0.81
C ALA A 257 14.55 -17.63 0.63
N ASP A 258 13.25 -17.50 0.92
CA ASP A 258 12.71 -17.94 2.21
C ASP A 258 12.71 -19.47 2.29
N SER A 259 13.11 -20.02 3.44
CA SER A 259 12.92 -21.45 3.71
C SER A 259 11.44 -21.81 3.75
N VAL A 260 11.11 -23.08 3.49
CA VAL A 260 9.71 -23.57 3.57
C VAL A 260 9.10 -23.28 4.94
N ILE A 261 9.90 -23.45 6.01
CA ILE A 261 9.48 -23.16 7.40
C ILE A 261 9.16 -21.67 7.57
N ALA A 262 10.02 -20.78 7.07
CA ALA A 262 9.79 -19.34 7.14
C ALA A 262 8.50 -18.94 6.40
N ARG A 263 8.23 -19.55 5.23
CA ARG A 263 6.97 -19.32 4.48
C ARG A 263 5.74 -19.77 5.25
N LEU A 264 5.78 -20.96 5.87
CA LEU A 264 4.66 -21.46 6.69
C LEU A 264 4.41 -20.59 7.92
N LEU A 265 5.48 -20.11 8.58
CA LEU A 265 5.39 -19.17 9.70
C LEU A 265 4.73 -17.86 9.28
N ARG A 266 5.23 -17.23 8.21
CA ARG A 266 4.67 -15.98 7.65
C ARG A 266 3.20 -16.14 7.27
N PHE A 267 2.84 -17.25 6.61
CA PHE A 267 1.45 -17.56 6.27
C PHE A 267 0.58 -17.67 7.53
N GLY A 268 0.98 -18.46 8.52
CA GLY A 268 0.23 -18.64 9.76
C GLY A 268 0.03 -17.33 10.52
N MET A 269 1.09 -16.56 10.71
CA MET A 269 1.03 -15.24 11.37
C MET A 269 0.12 -14.26 10.62
N SER A 270 0.17 -14.24 9.28
CA SER A 270 -0.68 -13.38 8.46
C SER A 270 -2.15 -13.75 8.62
N VAL A 271 -2.49 -15.04 8.48
CA VAL A 271 -3.87 -15.52 8.64
C VAL A 271 -4.41 -15.20 10.03
N SER A 272 -3.64 -15.44 11.09
CA SER A 272 -4.08 -15.13 12.45
C SER A 272 -4.31 -13.64 12.68
N LYS A 273 -3.43 -12.79 12.15
CA LYS A 273 -3.58 -11.33 12.30
C LYS A 273 -4.76 -10.81 11.49
N TYR A 274 -4.97 -11.28 10.26
CA TYR A 274 -6.16 -10.92 9.48
C TYR A 274 -7.45 -11.44 10.10
N LEU A 275 -7.43 -12.62 10.74
CA LEU A 275 -8.55 -13.12 11.54
C LEU A 275 -8.83 -12.20 12.73
N GLN A 276 -7.80 -11.84 13.51
CA GLN A 276 -7.93 -10.89 14.62
C GLN A 276 -8.53 -9.58 14.11
N LEU A 277 -7.94 -8.97 13.08
CA LEU A 277 -8.39 -7.67 12.59
C LEU A 277 -9.79 -7.73 11.97
N SER A 278 -10.21 -8.85 11.36
CA SER A 278 -11.55 -8.95 10.73
C SER A 278 -12.69 -9.07 11.73
N PHE A 279 -12.44 -9.68 12.90
CA PHE A 279 -13.50 -9.99 13.88
C PHE A 279 -13.32 -9.29 15.24
N LEU A 280 -12.10 -8.85 15.55
CA LEU A 280 -11.72 -8.11 16.76
C LEU A 280 -10.87 -6.87 16.41
N PRO A 281 -11.40 -5.91 15.62
CA PRO A 281 -10.67 -4.74 15.11
C PRO A 281 -10.43 -3.65 16.16
N PHE A 282 -10.17 -4.01 17.42
CA PHE A 282 -10.10 -3.07 18.54
C PHE A 282 -8.68 -2.91 19.12
N ALA A 283 -7.70 -3.62 18.56
CA ALA A 283 -6.31 -3.58 19.00
C ALA A 283 -5.32 -3.75 17.85
N GLY A 284 -4.17 -3.07 17.95
CA GLY A 284 -3.12 -3.08 16.93
C GLY A 284 -3.62 -2.54 15.61
N LEU A 285 -3.98 -1.26 15.58
CA LEU A 285 -4.51 -0.54 14.41
C LEU A 285 -3.48 0.40 13.78
N SER A 286 -2.22 0.34 14.19
CA SER A 286 -1.12 1.05 13.54
C SER A 286 -0.87 0.50 12.13
N PRO A 287 -0.32 1.31 11.20
CA PRO A 287 0.01 0.87 9.84
C PRO A 287 1.07 -0.24 9.80
N GLN A 288 1.84 -0.39 10.88
CA GLN A 288 2.92 -1.37 11.03
C GLN A 288 2.56 -2.49 12.01
N HIS A 289 2.96 -3.70 11.65
CA HIS A 289 2.78 -4.93 12.42
C HIS A 289 4.08 -5.73 12.41
N THR A 290 5.02 -5.37 13.28
CA THR A 290 6.28 -6.09 13.42
C THR A 290 6.04 -7.38 14.18
N PHE A 291 6.15 -8.48 13.45
CA PHE A 291 6.23 -9.80 14.06
C PHE A 291 7.68 -9.99 14.50
N ALA A 292 7.92 -9.99 15.81
CA ALA A 292 9.21 -10.41 16.34
C ALA A 292 9.45 -11.82 15.80
N THR A 293 10.34 -11.96 14.83
CA THR A 293 10.77 -13.22 14.20
C THR A 293 12.30 -13.33 14.25
N GLY A 294 12.93 -12.53 15.12
CA GLY A 294 14.38 -12.42 15.25
C GLY A 294 15.04 -13.67 15.81
N GLU A 295 16.35 -13.75 15.55
CA GLU A 295 17.31 -14.84 15.82
C GLU A 295 17.44 -15.29 17.30
N GLY A 296 16.62 -14.76 18.21
CA GLY A 296 16.49 -15.22 19.60
C GLY A 296 15.19 -15.98 19.78
N GLY A 297 15.23 -17.30 19.55
CA GLY A 297 14.11 -18.23 19.55
C GLY A 297 12.91 -17.79 20.40
N LEU A 298 11.82 -17.47 19.71
CA LEU A 298 10.57 -17.08 20.37
C LEU A 298 10.01 -18.24 21.19
N PRO A 299 9.30 -17.94 22.29
CA PRO A 299 8.49 -18.93 22.99
C PRO A 299 7.56 -19.63 22.00
N ILE A 300 7.51 -20.96 22.06
CA ILE A 300 6.72 -21.81 21.16
C ILE A 300 5.28 -21.28 21.00
N LEU A 301 4.69 -20.77 22.07
CA LEU A 301 3.32 -20.20 22.07
C LEU A 301 3.16 -18.96 21.18
N THR A 302 4.16 -18.10 21.06
CA THR A 302 4.08 -16.87 20.24
C THR A 302 4.29 -17.11 18.75
N SER A 303 4.94 -18.23 18.37
CA SER A 303 5.20 -18.58 16.96
C SER A 303 4.27 -19.66 16.43
N TRP A 304 3.92 -20.68 17.23
CA TRP A 304 3.18 -21.86 16.75
C TRP A 304 1.68 -21.79 17.01
N LEU A 305 1.20 -21.10 18.04
CA LEU A 305 -0.25 -20.95 18.28
C LEU A 305 -0.95 -20.24 17.10
N PRO A 306 -0.41 -19.14 16.53
CA PRO A 306 -0.97 -18.54 15.32
C PRO A 306 -1.04 -19.53 14.15
N ILE A 307 0.01 -20.32 13.93
CA ILE A 307 0.02 -21.35 12.89
C ILE A 307 -1.07 -22.38 13.12
N LEU A 308 -1.19 -22.91 14.35
CA LEU A 308 -2.21 -23.90 14.68
C LEU A 308 -3.61 -23.34 14.43
N VAL A 309 -3.89 -22.12 14.87
CA VAL A 309 -5.17 -21.43 14.62
C VAL A 309 -5.41 -21.29 13.11
N ALA A 310 -4.41 -20.86 12.35
CA ALA A 310 -4.50 -20.72 10.90
C ALA A 310 -4.78 -22.07 10.22
N VAL A 311 -4.04 -23.12 10.57
CA VAL A 311 -4.21 -24.47 10.00
C VAL A 311 -5.59 -25.04 10.32
N VAL A 312 -6.03 -24.96 11.58
CA VAL A 312 -7.35 -25.43 11.99
C VAL A 312 -8.45 -24.66 11.28
N LEU A 313 -8.35 -23.33 11.19
CA LEU A 313 -9.30 -22.49 10.47
C LEU A 313 -9.36 -22.87 8.99
N VAL A 314 -8.22 -22.86 8.30
CA VAL A 314 -8.13 -23.14 6.86
C VAL A 314 -8.66 -24.55 6.57
N PHE A 315 -8.24 -25.55 7.35
CA PHE A 315 -8.74 -26.92 7.21
C PHE A 315 -10.25 -26.99 7.41
N THR A 316 -10.79 -26.37 8.47
CA THR A 316 -12.22 -26.38 8.76
C THR A 316 -13.03 -25.69 7.65
N VAL A 317 -12.55 -24.55 7.14
CA VAL A 317 -13.18 -23.81 6.04
C VAL A 317 -13.17 -24.64 4.76
N ILE A 318 -12.03 -25.23 4.39
CA ILE A 318 -11.91 -26.09 3.21
C ILE A 318 -12.84 -27.29 3.34
N MET A 319 -12.82 -28.00 4.48
CA MET A 319 -13.69 -29.17 4.68
C MET A 319 -15.18 -28.81 4.65
N ALA A 320 -15.56 -27.66 5.22
CA ALA A 320 -16.94 -27.16 5.14
C ALA A 320 -17.33 -26.79 3.70
N ALA A 321 -16.44 -26.15 2.95
CA ALA A 321 -16.64 -25.78 1.56
C ALA A 321 -16.69 -27.00 0.61
N LEU A 322 -15.85 -28.01 0.83
CA LEU A 322 -15.88 -29.30 0.12
C LEU A 322 -17.17 -30.06 0.38
N ARG A 323 -17.74 -29.92 1.59
CA ARG A 323 -19.10 -30.40 1.93
C ARG A 323 -20.21 -29.51 1.36
N ARG A 324 -19.85 -28.45 0.63
CA ARG A 324 -20.75 -27.45 0.01
C ARG A 324 -21.68 -26.77 1.02
N ASN A 325 -21.20 -26.59 2.26
CA ASN A 325 -21.90 -25.82 3.29
C ASN A 325 -21.83 -24.32 2.93
N VAL A 326 -22.97 -23.62 2.95
CA VAL A 326 -23.06 -22.18 2.65
C VAL A 326 -22.10 -21.35 3.50
N ILE A 327 -22.02 -21.61 4.81
CA ILE A 327 -21.09 -20.91 5.72
C ILE A 327 -19.64 -21.20 5.31
N GLY A 328 -19.33 -22.45 4.99
CA GLY A 328 -18.00 -22.85 4.51
C GLY A 328 -17.61 -22.15 3.22
N LEU A 329 -18.53 -22.02 2.27
CA LEU A 329 -18.31 -21.32 1.00
C LEU A 329 -18.15 -19.81 1.17
N VAL A 330 -18.93 -19.18 2.06
CA VAL A 330 -18.76 -17.75 2.40
C VAL A 330 -17.38 -17.50 3.02
N LEU A 331 -16.97 -18.32 3.99
CA LEU A 331 -15.65 -18.21 4.61
C LEU A 331 -14.52 -18.54 3.63
N LEU A 332 -14.73 -19.46 2.69
CA LEU A 332 -13.79 -19.74 1.61
C LEU A 332 -13.61 -18.53 0.69
N ALA A 333 -14.71 -17.86 0.29
CA ALA A 333 -14.64 -16.65 -0.52
C ALA A 333 -13.84 -15.54 0.19
N TRP A 334 -14.08 -15.35 1.50
CA TRP A 334 -13.32 -14.42 2.35
C TRP A 334 -11.83 -14.78 2.43
N LEU A 335 -11.48 -16.05 2.66
CA LEU A 335 -10.09 -16.50 2.74
C LEU A 335 -9.35 -16.36 1.40
N LEU A 336 -10.00 -16.73 0.29
CA LEU A 336 -9.42 -16.62 -1.05
C LEU A 336 -9.19 -15.16 -1.47
N ALA A 337 -10.02 -14.22 -1.00
CA ALA A 337 -9.81 -12.80 -1.24
C ALA A 337 -8.50 -12.28 -0.62
N TYR A 338 -7.99 -12.91 0.44
CA TYR A 338 -6.67 -12.59 1.00
C TYR A 338 -5.51 -13.25 0.24
N GLY A 339 -5.76 -14.20 -0.66
CA GLY A 339 -4.73 -15.04 -1.30
C GLY A 339 -3.44 -14.31 -1.74
N PRO A 340 -3.52 -13.16 -2.44
CA PRO A 340 -2.33 -12.41 -2.88
C PRO A 340 -1.44 -11.90 -1.76
N VAL A 341 -1.94 -11.78 -0.53
CA VAL A 341 -1.25 -11.15 0.61
C VAL A 341 -1.02 -12.11 1.79
N LEU A 342 -1.29 -13.41 1.61
CA LEU A 342 -1.03 -14.45 2.62
C LEU A 342 0.40 -14.99 2.59
N HIS A 343 1.29 -14.43 1.76
CA HIS A 343 2.68 -14.89 1.62
C HIS A 343 2.82 -16.35 1.18
N ILE A 344 1.82 -16.87 0.46
CA ILE A 344 1.93 -18.15 -0.25
C ILE A 344 3.09 -18.05 -1.25
N LEU A 345 3.19 -16.94 -1.96
CA LEU A 345 4.39 -16.51 -2.67
C LEU A 345 5.13 -15.51 -1.77
N PRO A 346 6.46 -15.62 -1.58
CA PRO A 346 7.24 -14.77 -0.68
C PRO A 346 7.41 -13.36 -1.28
N LEU A 347 6.34 -12.58 -1.25
CA LEU A 347 6.34 -11.18 -1.68
C LEU A 347 6.97 -10.32 -0.59
N GLN A 348 8.04 -9.60 -0.92
CA GLN A 348 8.64 -8.65 0.01
C GLN A 348 7.81 -7.36 0.05
N LEU A 349 7.00 -7.20 1.09
CA LEU A 349 6.14 -6.03 1.29
C LEU A 349 6.80 -5.04 2.27
N ASN A 350 7.96 -4.48 1.89
CA ASN A 350 8.68 -3.45 2.65
C ASN A 350 8.90 -3.78 4.15
N GLY A 351 9.16 -5.05 4.47
CA GLY A 351 9.42 -5.50 5.84
C GLY A 351 8.19 -5.62 6.75
N ASN A 352 6.99 -5.34 6.26
CA ASN A 352 5.75 -5.54 7.02
C ASN A 352 4.96 -6.75 6.46
N LEU A 353 4.63 -7.69 7.34
CA LEU A 353 3.95 -8.93 6.94
C LEU A 353 2.47 -8.68 6.66
N VAL A 354 1.84 -7.77 7.40
CA VAL A 354 0.40 -7.54 7.38
C VAL A 354 0.15 -6.05 7.21
N HIS A 355 -0.68 -5.70 6.23
CA HIS A 355 -1.17 -4.33 6.07
C HIS A 355 -2.69 -4.30 6.13
N GLN A 356 -3.24 -3.34 6.86
CA GLN A 356 -4.68 -3.24 7.06
C GLN A 356 -5.41 -2.88 5.77
N ARG A 357 -4.77 -2.12 4.88
CA ARG A 357 -5.34 -1.79 3.56
C ARG A 357 -5.72 -3.00 2.71
N PHE A 358 -5.03 -4.14 2.86
CA PHE A 358 -5.36 -5.36 2.10
C PHE A 358 -6.63 -6.06 2.57
N MET A 359 -7.16 -5.69 3.75
CA MET A 359 -8.41 -6.23 4.27
C MET A 359 -9.65 -5.64 3.59
N TYR A 360 -9.49 -4.55 2.83
CA TYR A 360 -10.62 -3.76 2.37
C TYR A 360 -11.63 -4.58 1.54
N PHE A 361 -11.18 -5.27 0.49
CA PHE A 361 -12.04 -6.16 -0.29
C PHE A 361 -12.50 -7.42 0.47
N PRO A 362 -11.62 -8.19 1.15
CA PRO A 362 -12.04 -9.35 1.94
C PRO A 362 -13.15 -9.01 2.95
N THR A 363 -13.02 -7.92 3.71
CA THR A 363 -14.04 -7.48 4.68
C THR A 363 -15.34 -7.06 3.98
N ALA A 364 -15.26 -6.33 2.86
CA ALA A 364 -16.44 -5.99 2.05
C ALA A 364 -17.18 -7.24 1.58
N LEU A 365 -16.44 -8.23 1.07
CA LEU A 365 -16.97 -9.50 0.56
C LEU A 365 -17.64 -10.33 1.68
N LEU A 366 -16.98 -10.45 2.83
CA LEU A 366 -17.53 -11.16 3.99
C LEU A 366 -18.86 -10.57 4.43
N LEU A 367 -18.92 -9.24 4.60
CA LEU A 367 -20.13 -8.54 5.05
C LEU A 367 -21.23 -8.54 3.98
N ALA A 368 -20.87 -8.45 2.69
CA ALA A 368 -21.81 -8.57 1.58
C ALA A 368 -22.46 -9.96 1.48
N LEU A 369 -21.72 -11.03 1.83
CA LEU A 369 -22.21 -12.42 1.76
C LEU A 369 -22.76 -12.94 3.10
N ALA A 370 -22.55 -12.23 4.21
CA ALA A 370 -23.01 -12.63 5.55
C ALA A 370 -24.50 -13.03 5.62
N PRO A 371 -25.45 -12.40 4.89
CA PRO A 371 -26.84 -12.81 4.91
C PRO A 371 -27.05 -14.27 4.48
N TYR A 372 -26.25 -14.81 3.54
CA TYR A 372 -26.30 -16.22 3.17
C TYR A 372 -25.97 -17.12 4.37
N ALA A 373 -24.89 -16.82 5.10
CA ALA A 373 -24.50 -17.60 6.28
C ALA A 373 -25.53 -17.48 7.42
N LEU A 374 -25.99 -16.26 7.71
CA LEU A 374 -26.92 -15.98 8.81
C LEU A 374 -28.30 -16.64 8.60
N ALA A 375 -28.73 -16.85 7.36
CA ALA A 375 -29.96 -17.57 7.04
C ALA A 375 -29.97 -19.03 7.54
N HIS A 376 -28.79 -19.64 7.67
CA HIS A 376 -28.62 -21.05 8.07
C HIS A 376 -28.24 -21.24 9.55
N VAL A 377 -28.06 -20.16 10.32
CA VAL A 377 -27.76 -20.25 11.75
C VAL A 377 -29.08 -20.16 12.54
N PRO A 378 -29.48 -21.21 13.27
CA PRO A 378 -30.66 -21.15 14.12
C PRO A 378 -30.37 -20.24 15.32
N VAL A 379 -30.97 -19.05 15.35
CA VAL A 379 -30.84 -18.10 16.45
C VAL A 379 -32.20 -17.92 17.14
N SER A 380 -32.22 -17.99 18.47
CA SER A 380 -33.43 -17.69 19.26
C SER A 380 -33.86 -16.22 19.11
N SER A 381 -35.09 -15.87 19.49
CA SER A 381 -35.54 -14.47 19.48
C SER A 381 -34.69 -13.57 20.39
N ALA A 382 -34.30 -14.08 21.56
CA ALA A 382 -33.37 -13.42 22.48
C ALA A 382 -31.97 -13.26 21.85
N GLY A 383 -31.45 -14.31 21.22
CA GLY A 383 -30.16 -14.26 20.52
C GLY A 383 -30.14 -13.24 19.38
N ARG A 384 -31.23 -13.14 18.59
CA ARG A 384 -31.36 -12.11 17.55
C ARG A 384 -31.35 -10.70 18.16
N ARG A 385 -32.07 -10.48 19.26
CA ARG A 385 -32.07 -9.19 19.97
C ARG A 385 -30.66 -8.84 20.47
N LEU A 386 -29.93 -9.80 21.03
CA LEU A 386 -28.55 -9.62 21.45
C LEU A 386 -27.65 -9.26 20.27
N LEU A 387 -27.74 -9.97 19.14
CA LEU A 387 -26.98 -9.65 17.93
C LEU A 387 -27.23 -8.23 17.43
N TRP A 388 -28.47 -7.72 17.51
CA TRP A 388 -28.79 -6.34 17.17
C TRP A 388 -28.09 -5.34 18.11
N TRP A 389 -28.13 -5.57 19.42
CA TRP A 389 -27.44 -4.72 20.39
C TRP A 389 -25.92 -4.77 20.21
N CYS A 390 -25.34 -5.96 20.04
CA CYS A 390 -23.92 -6.13 19.77
C CYS A 390 -23.50 -5.45 18.47
N GLY A 391 -24.30 -5.55 17.40
CA GLY A 391 -24.03 -4.89 16.13
C GLY A 391 -24.09 -3.36 16.25
N GLY A 392 -25.11 -2.82 16.92
CA GLY A 392 -25.21 -1.38 17.18
C GLY A 392 -24.07 -0.86 18.05
N ALA A 393 -23.71 -1.58 19.12
CA ALA A 393 -22.57 -1.26 19.97
C ALA A 393 -21.24 -1.32 19.20
N ALA A 394 -21.07 -2.34 18.35
CA ALA A 394 -19.89 -2.46 17.50
C ALA A 394 -19.75 -1.27 16.55
N VAL A 395 -20.84 -0.80 15.92
CA VAL A 395 -20.83 0.42 15.09
C VAL A 395 -20.44 1.64 15.92
N LEU A 396 -21.04 1.83 17.10
CA LEU A 396 -20.74 2.98 17.97
C LEU A 396 -19.27 3.00 18.41
N VAL A 397 -18.76 1.90 18.96
CA VAL A 397 -17.36 1.76 19.38
C VAL A 397 -16.42 1.96 18.20
N SER A 398 -16.79 1.42 17.04
CA SER A 398 -15.99 1.57 15.82
C SER A 398 -15.91 3.03 15.35
N VAL A 399 -17.01 3.78 15.38
CA VAL A 399 -17.00 5.23 15.11
C VAL A 399 -16.06 5.96 16.08
N MET A 400 -16.12 5.65 17.38
CA MET A 400 -15.25 6.30 18.38
C MET A 400 -13.77 6.01 18.11
N LEU A 401 -13.43 4.77 17.76
CA LEU A 401 -12.06 4.38 17.43
C LEU A 401 -11.57 4.98 16.11
N VAL A 402 -12.39 4.98 15.07
CA VAL A 402 -12.02 5.63 13.81
C VAL A 402 -11.76 7.12 14.04
N ARG A 403 -12.62 7.80 14.80
CA ARG A 403 -12.42 9.22 15.13
C ARG A 403 -11.16 9.48 15.95
N SER A 404 -10.68 8.53 16.74
CA SER A 404 -9.40 8.67 17.45
C SER A 404 -8.19 8.36 16.56
N ILE A 405 -8.37 7.57 15.49
CA ILE A 405 -7.32 7.26 14.50
C ILE A 405 -7.14 8.40 13.48
N VAL A 406 -8.22 9.07 13.06
CA VAL A 406 -8.16 10.11 12.01
C VAL A 406 -7.08 11.17 12.26
N PRO A 407 -6.92 11.75 13.47
CA PRO A 407 -5.86 12.72 13.74
C PRO A 407 -4.45 12.13 13.68
N MET A 408 -4.29 10.82 13.86
CA MET A 408 -2.98 10.16 13.75
C MET A 408 -2.45 10.16 12.32
N TRP A 409 -3.32 10.36 11.33
CA TRP A 409 -2.97 10.49 9.90
C TRP A 409 -2.83 11.94 9.44
N GLN A 410 -2.72 12.91 10.37
CA GLN A 410 -2.69 14.34 10.02
C GLN A 410 -1.39 14.78 9.35
N SER A 411 -0.25 14.24 9.78
CA SER A 411 1.08 14.56 9.27
C SER A 411 2.02 13.38 9.44
N ASP A 412 3.13 13.36 8.69
CA ASP A 412 4.18 12.34 8.84
C ASP A 412 4.64 12.20 10.30
N LEU A 413 4.91 13.34 10.96
CA LEU A 413 5.40 13.34 12.32
C LEU A 413 4.40 12.67 13.27
N THR A 414 3.13 13.06 13.23
CA THR A 414 2.08 12.48 14.07
C THR A 414 1.90 10.98 13.79
N LEU A 415 1.90 10.60 12.50
CA LEU A 415 1.74 9.22 12.06
C LEU A 415 2.86 8.33 12.59
N TRP A 416 4.11 8.76 12.43
CA TRP A 416 5.27 7.95 12.78
C TRP A 416 5.59 7.96 14.27
N GLU A 417 5.26 9.03 15.01
CA GLU A 417 5.29 9.03 16.47
C GLU A 417 4.27 8.01 17.03
N TRP A 418 3.03 8.04 16.55
CA TRP A 418 2.00 7.08 16.95
C TRP A 418 2.40 5.64 16.59
N THR A 419 2.86 5.42 15.36
CA THR A 419 3.24 4.09 14.87
C THR A 419 4.43 3.53 15.67
N THR A 420 5.43 4.35 16.00
CA THR A 420 6.59 3.90 16.80
C THR A 420 6.22 3.59 18.24
N ARG A 421 5.23 4.29 18.82
CA ARG A 421 4.68 3.94 20.15
C ARG A 421 3.89 2.63 20.12
N ALA A 422 3.10 2.43 19.07
CA ALA A 422 2.31 1.21 18.89
C ALA A 422 3.17 -0.02 18.54
N ASP A 423 4.26 0.19 17.80
CA ASP A 423 5.19 -0.84 17.37
C ASP A 423 6.66 -0.39 17.54
N PRO A 424 7.21 -0.45 18.78
CA PRO A 424 8.55 0.05 19.09
C PRO A 424 9.69 -0.70 18.41
N LYS A 425 9.43 -1.87 17.82
CA LYS A 425 10.44 -2.70 17.15
C LYS A 425 10.38 -2.60 15.62
N SER A 426 9.50 -1.75 15.08
CA SER A 426 9.45 -1.51 13.64
C SER A 426 10.63 -0.65 13.19
N THR A 427 11.59 -1.26 12.47
CA THR A 427 12.66 -0.51 11.80
C THR A 427 12.07 0.52 10.86
N LEU A 428 11.10 0.13 10.02
CA LEU A 428 10.47 1.01 9.05
C LEU A 428 9.82 2.23 9.71
N ALA A 429 9.06 2.04 10.81
CA ALA A 429 8.42 3.17 11.50
C ALA A 429 9.45 4.16 12.05
N ARG A 430 10.55 3.65 12.64
CA ARG A 430 11.61 4.50 13.19
C ARG A 430 12.40 5.23 12.11
N GLU A 431 12.71 4.57 10.99
CA GLU A 431 13.39 5.23 9.86
C GLU A 431 12.54 6.36 9.28
N ASN A 432 11.22 6.16 9.14
CA ASN A 432 10.31 7.22 8.70
C ASN A 432 10.13 8.32 9.77
N LEU A 433 10.17 7.98 11.07
CA LEU A 433 10.17 8.98 12.14
C LEU A 433 11.43 9.85 12.11
N ILE A 434 12.61 9.24 11.89
CA ILE A 434 13.87 9.96 11.70
C ILE A 434 13.77 10.92 10.51
N TRP A 435 13.25 10.47 9.37
CA TRP A 435 13.00 11.33 8.22
C TRP A 435 12.05 12.49 8.54
N SER A 436 11.00 12.22 9.32
CA SER A 436 10.02 13.23 9.74
C SER A 436 10.65 14.28 10.66
N TYR A 437 11.51 13.87 11.59
CA TYR A 437 12.27 14.79 12.44
C TYR A 437 13.26 15.62 11.65
N VAL A 438 13.98 15.01 10.69
CA VAL A 438 14.88 15.73 9.78
C VAL A 438 14.11 16.81 9.00
N ASN A 439 12.97 16.47 8.42
CA ASN A 439 12.12 17.43 7.69
C ASN A 439 11.53 18.52 8.59
N ALA A 440 11.31 18.23 9.85
CA ALA A 440 10.84 19.19 10.86
C ALA A 440 11.98 19.97 11.53
N ASP A 441 13.22 19.85 11.04
CA ASP A 441 14.42 20.50 11.56
C ASP A 441 14.78 20.10 13.02
N ARG A 442 14.29 18.95 13.49
CA ARG A 442 14.50 18.37 14.84
C ARG A 442 15.62 17.32 14.83
N LEU A 443 16.87 17.74 14.55
CA LEU A 443 17.98 16.80 14.37
C LEU A 443 18.38 16.06 15.65
N GLU A 444 18.27 16.70 16.81
CA GLU A 444 18.56 16.05 18.09
C GLU A 444 17.62 14.86 18.35
N ASP A 445 16.33 15.02 18.01
CA ASP A 445 15.36 13.93 18.12
C ASP A 445 15.62 12.81 17.10
N ALA A 446 16.06 13.16 15.89
CA ALA A 446 16.45 12.20 14.85
C ALA A 446 17.65 11.35 15.29
N GLU A 447 18.67 11.97 15.89
CA GLU A 447 19.82 11.26 16.46
C GLU A 447 19.43 10.38 17.64
N ALA A 448 18.59 10.88 18.55
CA ALA A 448 18.10 10.12 19.69
C ALA A 448 17.36 8.85 19.24
N GLN A 449 16.59 8.89 18.14
CA GLN A 449 15.97 7.68 17.59
C GLN A 449 16.99 6.66 17.08
N LEU A 450 18.10 7.12 16.49
CA LEU A 450 19.18 6.24 16.05
C LEU A 450 19.82 5.51 17.24
N ASP A 451 20.00 6.20 18.37
CA ASP A 451 20.51 5.60 19.61
C ASP A 451 19.53 4.58 20.20
N VAL A 452 18.23 4.88 20.18
CA VAL A 452 17.20 3.91 20.57
C VAL A 452 17.25 2.66 19.69
N MET A 453 17.40 2.81 18.37
CA MET A 453 17.53 1.66 17.46
C MET A 453 18.77 0.81 17.79
N ARG A 454 19.90 1.44 18.14
CA ARG A 454 21.13 0.74 18.56
C ARG A 454 20.93 -0.01 19.87
N GLN A 455 20.31 0.62 20.88
CA GLN A 455 20.01 0.01 22.18
C GLN A 455 19.08 -1.19 22.06
N LEU A 456 18.12 -1.14 21.13
CA LEU A 456 17.20 -2.24 20.84
C LEU A 456 17.83 -3.35 19.99
N GLY A 457 19.10 -3.24 19.61
CA GLY A 457 19.79 -4.22 18.77
C GLY A 457 19.19 -4.35 17.36
N MET A 458 18.59 -3.27 16.85
CA MET A 458 17.91 -3.30 15.55
C MET A 458 18.93 -3.33 14.41
N LYS A 459 18.59 -3.99 13.30
CA LYS A 459 19.34 -3.87 12.05
C LYS A 459 19.05 -2.49 11.46
N ILE A 460 20.05 -1.62 11.46
CA ILE A 460 19.94 -0.22 10.99
C ILE A 460 20.53 -0.13 9.59
N GLY A 461 19.72 0.33 8.62
CA GLY A 461 20.18 0.60 7.26
C GLY A 461 21.05 1.85 7.16
N ALA A 462 21.59 2.10 5.97
CA ALA A 462 22.37 3.32 5.72
C ALA A 462 21.50 4.59 5.65
N ARG A 463 20.21 4.46 5.28
CA ARG A 463 19.31 5.59 4.99
C ARG A 463 19.12 6.57 6.16
N PRO A 464 18.90 6.14 7.42
CA PRO A 464 18.81 7.07 8.55
C PRO A 464 20.04 7.98 8.70
N ALA A 465 21.24 7.41 8.60
CA ALA A 465 22.48 8.17 8.71
C ALA A 465 22.66 9.13 7.51
N ILE A 466 22.32 8.70 6.29
CA ILE A 466 22.35 9.57 5.10
C ILE A 466 21.43 10.77 5.27
N ASN A 467 20.20 10.55 5.77
CA ASN A 467 19.21 11.61 5.95
C ASN A 467 19.68 12.65 6.98
N ILE A 468 20.20 12.20 8.13
CA ILE A 468 20.75 13.09 9.16
C ILE A 468 21.99 13.82 8.64
N GLY A 469 22.90 13.12 7.94
CA GLY A 469 24.09 13.73 7.34
C GLY A 469 23.75 14.81 6.30
N THR A 470 22.72 14.59 5.49
CA THR A 470 22.23 15.58 4.51
C THR A 470 21.70 16.83 5.20
N ALA A 471 21.00 16.67 6.32
CA ALA A 471 20.51 17.80 7.09
C ALA A 471 21.64 18.62 7.72
N TYR A 472 22.66 17.97 8.27
CA TYR A 472 23.86 18.66 8.77
C TYR A 472 24.62 19.39 7.65
N TYR A 473 24.76 18.75 6.49
CA TYR A 473 25.37 19.36 5.31
C TYR A 473 24.65 20.66 4.92
N ASN A 474 23.31 20.63 4.88
CA ASN A 474 22.50 21.81 4.54
C ASN A 474 22.61 22.95 5.57
N ARG A 475 22.99 22.65 6.82
CA ARG A 475 23.28 23.63 7.87
C ARG A 475 24.73 24.14 7.86
N GLY A 476 25.56 23.72 6.90
CA GLY A 476 26.98 24.06 6.84
C GLY A 476 27.85 23.34 7.87
N LYS A 477 27.29 22.35 8.59
CA LYS A 477 27.98 21.54 9.60
C LYS A 477 28.62 20.32 8.94
N TYR A 478 29.68 20.59 8.16
CA TYR A 478 30.26 19.60 7.25
C TYR A 478 30.99 18.46 7.96
N GLU A 479 31.59 18.70 9.13
CA GLU A 479 32.23 17.65 9.94
C GLU A 479 31.21 16.64 10.47
N GLU A 480 30.09 17.12 11.01
CA GLU A 480 28.99 16.27 11.47
C GLU A 480 28.36 15.50 10.30
N ALA A 481 28.15 16.16 9.16
CA ALA A 481 27.66 15.51 7.95
C ALA A 481 28.56 14.34 7.52
N LEU A 482 29.88 14.58 7.49
CA LEU A 482 30.87 13.56 7.13
C LEU A 482 30.87 12.39 8.12
N ARG A 483 30.71 12.64 9.42
CA ARG A 483 30.58 11.59 10.45
C ARG A 483 29.42 10.66 10.13
N PHE A 484 28.26 11.21 9.78
CA PHE A 484 27.07 10.42 9.45
C PHE A 484 27.18 9.68 8.12
N TYR A 485 27.72 10.31 7.06
CA TYR A 485 27.94 9.63 5.79
C TYR A 485 28.95 8.49 5.92
N THR A 486 30.02 8.69 6.70
CA THR A 486 31.01 7.63 6.97
C THR A 486 30.36 6.47 7.72
N ALA A 487 29.54 6.76 8.74
CA ALA A 487 28.76 5.73 9.44
C ALA A 487 27.87 4.95 8.47
N ALA A 488 27.20 5.62 7.53
CA ALA A 488 26.38 4.98 6.50
C ALA A 488 27.19 4.01 5.63
N LEU A 489 28.39 4.40 5.18
CA LEU A 489 29.30 3.56 4.37
C LEU A 489 29.83 2.34 5.12
N THR A 490 29.96 2.42 6.45
CA THR A 490 30.40 1.29 7.30
C THR A 490 29.30 0.29 7.66
N THR A 491 28.06 0.53 7.22
CA THR A 491 26.93 -0.36 7.53
C THR A 491 27.18 -1.75 6.97
N ARG A 492 27.06 -2.79 7.81
CA ARG A 492 27.27 -4.20 7.41
C ARG A 492 26.17 -4.76 6.48
N LEU A 493 25.11 -4.02 6.24
CA LEU A 493 24.04 -4.40 5.34
C LEU A 493 24.42 -4.03 3.90
N ASN A 494 24.10 -4.90 2.96
CA ASN A 494 24.34 -4.64 1.54
C ASN A 494 23.59 -3.37 1.11
N MET A 495 24.35 -2.31 0.85
CA MET A 495 23.84 -1.07 0.27
C MET A 495 23.74 -1.25 -1.26
N PRO A 496 22.58 -0.96 -1.88
CA PRO A 496 22.45 -0.97 -3.34
C PRO A 496 23.51 -0.09 -4.02
N PRO A 497 24.08 -0.49 -5.18
CA PRO A 497 25.16 0.25 -5.83
C PRO A 497 24.81 1.72 -6.07
N LEU A 498 23.62 2.01 -6.62
CA LEU A 498 23.17 3.38 -6.85
C LEU A 498 23.07 4.22 -5.57
N LEU A 499 22.59 3.62 -4.47
CA LEU A 499 22.53 4.31 -3.18
C LEU A 499 23.95 4.60 -2.66
N ARG A 500 24.88 3.64 -2.80
CA ARG A 500 26.27 3.79 -2.40
C ARG A 500 26.99 4.87 -3.20
N ALA A 501 26.76 4.90 -4.51
CA ALA A 501 27.24 5.95 -5.39
C ALA A 501 26.77 7.33 -4.92
N SER A 502 25.51 7.45 -4.48
CA SER A 502 24.97 8.69 -3.90
C SER A 502 25.65 9.10 -2.60
N VAL A 503 25.97 8.15 -1.71
CA VAL A 503 26.70 8.47 -0.49
C VAL A 503 28.12 8.94 -0.81
N PHE A 504 28.81 8.30 -1.77
CA PHE A 504 30.13 8.75 -2.20
C PHE A 504 30.11 10.17 -2.76
N SER A 505 29.12 10.53 -3.58
CA SER A 505 28.97 11.92 -4.06
C SER A 505 28.75 12.90 -2.91
N ASN A 506 27.93 12.55 -1.92
CA ASN A 506 27.70 13.40 -0.76
C ASN A 506 28.98 13.58 0.08
N VAL A 507 29.75 12.50 0.27
CA VAL A 507 31.06 12.54 0.96
C VAL A 507 32.06 13.40 0.18
N ALA A 508 32.15 13.22 -1.14
CA ALA A 508 33.04 14.00 -2.01
C ALA A 508 32.74 15.50 -1.92
N MET A 509 31.46 15.88 -2.03
CA MET A 509 31.03 17.27 -1.92
C MET A 509 31.31 17.83 -0.51
N THR A 510 31.11 17.03 0.54
CA THR A 510 31.37 17.45 1.93
C THR A 510 32.87 17.69 2.16
N HIS A 511 33.74 16.81 1.67
CA HIS A 511 35.19 17.02 1.70
C HIS A 511 35.62 18.24 0.91
N ALA A 512 35.00 18.50 -0.24
CA ALA A 512 35.26 19.72 -0.98
C ALA A 512 34.90 20.95 -0.16
N MET A 513 33.75 20.97 0.53
CA MET A 513 33.37 22.09 1.41
C MET A 513 34.37 22.31 2.56
N LEU A 514 34.99 21.24 3.08
CA LEU A 514 36.06 21.30 4.09
C LEU A 514 37.44 21.67 3.52
N GLY A 515 37.60 21.74 2.19
CA GLY A 515 38.88 22.01 1.52
C GLY A 515 39.79 20.78 1.40
N HIS A 516 39.30 19.58 1.70
CA HIS A 516 40.06 18.33 1.60
C HIS A 516 40.07 17.82 0.16
N VAL A 517 40.93 18.41 -0.68
CA VAL A 517 40.98 18.18 -2.13
C VAL A 517 41.15 16.70 -2.48
N ASP A 518 42.13 16.02 -1.90
CA ASP A 518 42.46 14.63 -2.27
C ASP A 518 41.31 13.66 -1.94
N GLN A 519 40.65 13.87 -0.79
CA GLN A 519 39.50 13.07 -0.38
C GLN A 519 38.29 13.36 -1.30
N ALA A 520 38.06 14.63 -1.65
CA ALA A 520 36.98 15.00 -2.57
C ALA A 520 37.14 14.32 -3.94
N ARG A 521 38.34 14.33 -4.52
CA ARG A 521 38.68 13.64 -5.78
C ARG A 521 38.44 12.13 -5.68
N THR A 522 38.99 11.51 -4.65
CA THR A 522 38.88 10.06 -4.44
C THR A 522 37.42 9.61 -4.37
N PHE A 523 36.58 10.31 -3.60
CA PHE A 523 35.19 9.90 -3.41
C PHE A 523 34.30 10.18 -4.62
N VAL A 524 34.57 11.22 -5.42
CA VAL A 524 33.80 11.42 -6.67
C VAL A 524 34.12 10.32 -7.68
N GLU A 525 35.39 9.89 -7.77
CA GLU A 525 35.79 8.76 -8.62
C GLU A 525 35.14 7.45 -8.16
N ARG A 526 35.14 7.17 -6.85
CA ARG A 526 34.46 5.99 -6.30
C ARG A 526 32.95 5.99 -6.57
N GLY A 527 32.32 7.17 -6.58
CA GLY A 527 30.91 7.30 -6.96
C GLY A 527 30.65 6.91 -8.42
N LEU A 528 31.57 7.25 -9.32
CA LEU A 528 31.48 6.94 -10.75
C LEU A 528 31.95 5.51 -11.09
N SER A 529 32.71 4.86 -10.20
CA SER A 529 33.17 3.48 -10.38
C SER A 529 32.18 2.43 -9.85
N GLU A 530 31.06 2.84 -9.23
CA GLU A 530 30.02 1.90 -8.81
C GLU A 530 29.32 1.30 -10.04
N LYS A 531 28.86 0.05 -9.91
CA LYS A 531 28.19 -0.69 -10.99
C LYS A 531 27.01 0.09 -11.58
N GLU A 532 26.31 0.82 -10.73
CA GLU A 532 25.23 1.73 -11.10
C GLU A 532 25.49 3.08 -10.46
N TYR A 533 25.42 4.14 -11.28
CA TYR A 533 25.43 5.52 -10.85
C TYR A 533 24.37 6.31 -11.63
N GLY A 534 24.01 7.48 -11.11
CA GLY A 534 22.99 8.32 -11.69
C GLY A 534 23.39 9.79 -11.75
N THR A 535 22.36 10.61 -11.90
CA THR A 535 22.43 12.04 -12.18
C THR A 535 23.26 12.83 -11.17
N ASN A 536 23.19 12.47 -9.89
CA ASN A 536 23.90 13.18 -8.82
C ASN A 536 25.43 13.00 -8.92
N GLN A 537 25.90 11.79 -9.26
CA GLN A 537 27.33 11.49 -9.39
C GLN A 537 27.94 12.30 -10.53
N VAL A 538 27.27 12.26 -11.69
CA VAL A 538 27.67 13.02 -12.89
C VAL A 538 27.65 14.51 -12.58
N ALA A 539 26.62 15.01 -11.89
CA ALA A 539 26.53 16.42 -11.56
C ALA A 539 27.68 16.91 -10.65
N VAL A 540 28.01 16.16 -9.60
CA VAL A 540 29.12 16.53 -8.69
C VAL A 540 30.45 16.51 -9.44
N TYR A 541 30.68 15.49 -10.28
CA TYR A 541 31.90 15.41 -11.09
C TYR A 541 32.02 16.57 -12.08
N LEU A 542 30.97 16.87 -12.83
CA LEU A 542 30.96 18.00 -13.76
C LEU A 542 31.14 19.34 -13.03
N ALA A 543 30.54 19.50 -11.85
CA ALA A 543 30.76 20.69 -11.04
C ALA A 543 32.24 20.84 -10.65
N PHE A 544 32.90 19.75 -10.22
CA PHE A 544 34.32 19.75 -9.86
C PHE A 544 35.22 20.09 -11.06
N CYS A 545 34.84 19.63 -12.26
CA CYS A 545 35.55 19.89 -13.50
C CYS A 545 35.03 21.10 -14.29
N LYS A 546 34.23 21.99 -13.68
CA LYS A 546 33.72 23.23 -14.30
C LYS A 546 32.93 23.01 -15.60
N GLY A 547 32.33 21.84 -15.77
CA GLY A 547 31.63 21.44 -16.99
C GLY A 547 32.55 21.06 -18.14
N GLU A 548 33.87 21.12 -17.96
CA GLU A 548 34.90 20.75 -18.93
C GLU A 548 35.46 19.38 -18.55
N SER A 549 34.83 18.30 -19.04
CA SER A 549 35.35 16.95 -18.83
C SER A 549 35.49 16.19 -20.14
N ARG A 550 36.62 15.47 -20.26
CA ARG A 550 36.87 14.52 -21.36
C ARG A 550 35.92 13.32 -21.32
N ARG A 551 35.29 13.03 -20.16
CA ARG A 551 34.34 11.93 -19.96
C ARG A 551 32.89 12.31 -20.28
N LEU A 552 32.62 13.54 -20.74
CA LEU A 552 31.26 13.98 -21.10
C LEU A 552 30.58 13.03 -22.08
N ASP A 553 31.35 12.50 -23.04
CA ASP A 553 30.85 11.57 -24.05
C ASP A 553 30.56 10.17 -23.47
N GLU A 554 31.12 9.82 -22.30
CA GLU A 554 30.91 8.53 -21.63
C GLU A 554 29.60 8.44 -20.84
N PHE A 555 29.12 9.56 -20.29
CA PHE A 555 27.95 9.55 -19.38
C PHE A 555 26.60 9.39 -20.10
N GLY A 556 26.59 9.47 -21.43
CA GLY A 556 25.36 9.46 -22.24
C GLY A 556 24.61 10.81 -22.19
N PRO A 557 24.06 11.27 -23.31
CA PRO A 557 23.53 12.64 -23.43
C PRO A 557 22.31 12.92 -22.53
N ASP A 558 21.48 11.91 -22.24
CA ASP A 558 20.30 12.08 -21.41
C ASP A 558 20.64 12.22 -19.92
N LEU A 559 21.62 11.46 -19.43
CA LEU A 559 22.05 11.53 -18.04
C LEU A 559 22.73 12.87 -17.76
N VAL A 560 23.58 13.34 -18.68
CA VAL A 560 24.20 14.68 -18.61
C VAL A 560 23.12 15.76 -18.58
N ARG A 561 22.12 15.68 -19.47
CA ARG A 561 21.01 16.65 -19.52
C ARG A 561 20.25 16.70 -18.19
N GLN A 562 19.97 15.55 -17.60
CA GLN A 562 19.31 15.47 -16.29
C GLN A 562 20.18 16.02 -15.15
N ALA A 563 21.51 15.98 -15.29
CA ALA A 563 22.47 16.41 -14.27
C ALA A 563 22.67 17.93 -14.21
N LEU A 564 22.46 18.64 -15.33
CA LEU A 564 22.72 20.08 -15.43
C LEU A 564 22.10 20.95 -14.32
N PRO A 565 20.83 20.73 -13.88
CA PRO A 565 20.26 21.52 -12.78
C PRO A 565 21.06 21.38 -11.48
N THR A 566 21.53 20.17 -11.17
CA THR A 566 22.31 19.88 -9.97
C THR A 566 23.74 20.44 -10.08
N VAL A 567 24.35 20.43 -11.27
CA VAL A 567 25.69 21.01 -11.52
C VAL A 567 25.71 22.48 -11.09
N SER A 568 24.72 23.26 -11.51
CA SER A 568 24.64 24.69 -11.21
C SER A 568 24.63 24.97 -9.69
N GLY A 569 23.84 24.20 -8.95
CA GLY A 569 23.78 24.29 -7.49
C GLY A 569 25.10 23.93 -6.81
N ALA A 570 25.71 22.81 -7.23
CA ALA A 570 27.00 22.35 -6.71
C ALA A 570 28.14 23.36 -7.00
N THR A 571 28.20 23.89 -8.23
CA THR A 571 29.17 24.92 -8.62
C THR A 571 29.01 26.18 -7.77
N LYS A 572 27.78 26.65 -7.55
CA LYS A 572 27.53 27.82 -6.69
C LYS A 572 28.06 27.60 -5.28
N MET A 573 27.84 26.42 -4.70
CA MET A 573 28.36 26.07 -3.37
C MET A 573 29.88 26.12 -3.33
N LEU A 574 30.56 25.51 -4.31
CA LEU A 574 32.03 25.50 -4.41
C LEU A 574 32.63 26.90 -4.59
N VAL A 575 32.05 27.71 -5.47
CA VAL A 575 32.48 29.10 -5.68
C VAL A 575 32.33 29.93 -4.40
N THR A 576 31.25 29.70 -3.65
CA THR A 576 30.96 30.46 -2.44
C THR A 576 31.87 30.06 -1.27
N HIS A 577 32.06 28.77 -1.04
CA HIS A 577 32.77 28.27 0.14
C HIS A 577 34.26 28.02 -0.10
N GLN A 578 34.65 27.70 -1.34
CA GLN A 578 36.03 27.35 -1.71
C GLN A 578 36.50 28.06 -2.99
N PRO A 579 36.40 29.40 -3.08
CA PRO A 579 36.65 30.16 -4.30
C PRO A 579 38.08 30.01 -4.86
N VAL A 580 39.07 29.80 -4.00
CA VAL A 580 40.48 29.64 -4.41
C VAL A 580 40.70 28.26 -5.04
N LEU A 581 40.33 27.20 -4.32
CA LEU A 581 40.46 25.81 -4.78
C LEU A 581 39.60 25.54 -6.02
N TYR A 582 38.40 26.12 -6.08
CA TYR A 582 37.55 26.00 -7.25
C TYR A 582 38.17 26.70 -8.47
N ARG A 583 38.68 27.93 -8.34
CA ARG A 583 39.29 28.65 -9.46
C ARG A 583 40.54 27.96 -9.99
N SER A 584 41.36 27.36 -9.13
CA SER A 584 42.52 26.59 -9.58
C SER A 584 42.17 25.27 -10.27
N GLY A 585 40.91 24.82 -10.21
CA GLY A 585 40.51 23.51 -10.75
C GLY A 585 40.94 22.34 -9.86
N ALA A 586 41.27 22.60 -8.58
CA ALA A 586 41.83 21.60 -7.68
C ALA A 586 40.91 20.40 -7.48
N PHE A 587 39.59 20.53 -7.58
CA PHE A 587 38.68 19.41 -7.32
C PHE A 587 38.50 18.45 -8.49
N CYS A 588 38.85 18.82 -9.72
CA CYS A 588 38.73 17.92 -10.86
C CYS A 588 39.74 16.77 -10.74
N PRO A 589 39.31 15.49 -10.77
CA PRO A 589 40.24 14.36 -10.73
C PRO A 589 41.16 14.32 -11.94
N GLU A 590 42.41 13.91 -11.74
CA GLU A 590 43.47 13.91 -12.78
C GLU A 590 43.53 12.60 -13.59
N THR A 591 42.85 11.54 -13.15
CA THR A 591 42.99 10.17 -13.64
C THR A 591 41.96 9.76 -14.69
N ASP A 592 42.42 9.20 -15.81
CA ASP A 592 41.62 8.39 -16.75
C ASP A 592 41.22 7.09 -16.03
N VAL A 593 39.93 6.90 -15.73
CA VAL A 593 39.42 5.71 -15.03
C VAL A 593 39.24 4.52 -16.00
N THR A 594 40.23 4.23 -16.84
CA THR A 594 40.24 3.05 -17.73
C THR A 594 41.01 1.86 -17.16
N ALA A 595 41.30 1.84 -15.86
CA ALA A 595 41.97 0.71 -15.24
C ALA A 595 41.41 0.41 -13.85
N PHE A 596 40.15 -0.01 -13.75
CA PHE A 596 39.67 -0.90 -12.68
C PHE A 596 38.39 -1.65 -13.11
#